data_AF-A0A4D6DM37-F1
#
_entry.id   AF-A0A4D6DM37-F1
#
_cell.length_a   1.000
_cell.length_b   1.000
_cell.length_c   1.000
_cell.angle_alpha   90.00
_cell.angle_beta   90.00
_cell.angle_gamma   90.00
#
_symmetry.space_group_name_H-M   'P 1'
#
loop_
_entity.id
_entity.type
_entity.pdbx_description
1 polymer ?
#
loop_
_entity_poly.entity_id
_entity_poly.type
_entity_poly.pdbx_seq_one_letter_code
_entity_poly.pdbx_strand_id
1 'polypeptide(L)'
;MCWVGYTVFFLPRLSRVPRGQQLLIHLLLGISVLVGAGVLFGIYFGMSGPMPDTLSYWFGAQGWEFVELGRFWHILMLAGFLLWILIIFRGVRPWITKQNLWSVPAWLFYGSGIMVLFLFFGLGATPEENFALSDYWRWMTVHMWVEVTFEVFTTCIVGYLLVQMGLLNRASAERVIFLAVMLFLVTAVVGISHNFYWIGKPTGIIALGSVFSTLQVLPLLLITLDAWRLRMGRVRARRSQSAGKQKFVMDGVRSYILAVNFWNI
;
A
#
# COMPACT_ATOMS: atom_id res chain seq x y z
N MET A 1 -6.72 4.41 4.40
CA MET A 1 -6.63 5.42 5.49
C MET A 1 -5.72 5.02 6.66
N CYS A 2 -5.84 3.81 7.24
CA CYS A 2 -5.03 3.42 8.39
C CYS A 2 -3.51 3.52 8.14
N TRP A 3 -3.05 3.07 6.98
CA TRP A 3 -1.64 3.16 6.56
C TRP A 3 -1.13 4.61 6.43
N VAL A 4 -1.95 5.48 5.84
CA VAL A 4 -1.70 6.93 5.76
C VAL A 4 -1.54 7.50 7.18
N GLY A 5 -2.46 7.21 8.08
CA GLY A 5 -2.38 7.65 9.48
C GLY A 5 -1.12 7.13 10.20
N TYR A 6 -0.76 5.86 9.99
CA TYR A 6 0.44 5.27 10.58
C TYR A 6 1.72 5.97 10.13
N THR A 7 1.87 6.29 8.85
CA THR A 7 3.05 7.04 8.37
C THR A 7 3.17 8.39 9.04
N VAL A 8 2.06 9.14 9.14
CA VAL A 8 2.05 10.47 9.75
C VAL A 8 2.40 10.38 11.24
N PHE A 9 1.84 9.40 11.94
CA PHE A 9 2.18 9.11 13.35
C PHE A 9 3.67 8.77 13.54
N PHE A 10 4.28 8.15 12.53
CA PHE A 10 5.67 7.72 12.57
C PHE A 10 6.69 8.86 12.35
N LEU A 11 6.36 9.87 11.54
CA LEU A 11 7.30 10.94 11.14
C LEU A 11 8.06 11.62 12.29
N PRO A 12 7.43 11.99 13.43
CA PRO A 12 8.12 12.67 14.53
C PRO A 12 9.25 11.85 15.18
N ARG A 13 9.27 10.52 14.97
CA ARG A 13 10.34 9.65 15.46
C ARG A 13 11.62 9.71 14.60
N LEU A 14 11.50 10.19 13.36
CA LEU A 14 12.62 10.28 12.43
C LEU A 14 13.32 11.64 12.51
N SER A 15 12.54 12.71 12.50
CA SER A 15 13.06 14.06 12.50
C SER A 15 12.12 15.03 13.21
N ARG A 16 12.63 16.23 13.51
CA ARG A 16 11.82 17.30 14.09
C ARG A 16 10.68 17.67 13.14
N VAL A 17 9.48 17.78 13.69
CA VAL A 17 8.27 18.13 12.91
C VAL A 17 8.47 19.48 12.20
N PRO A 18 8.34 19.54 10.86
CA PRO A 18 8.46 20.77 10.10
C PRO A 18 7.34 21.78 10.44
N ARG A 19 7.62 23.08 10.27
CA ARG A 19 6.59 24.12 10.41
C ARG A 19 5.45 23.89 9.41
N GLY A 20 4.20 24.12 9.84
CA GLY A 20 3.01 23.95 9.00
C GLY A 20 2.56 22.49 8.78
N GLN A 21 3.24 21.49 9.36
CA GLN A 21 2.88 20.08 9.15
C GLN A 21 1.46 19.75 9.65
N GLN A 22 1.03 20.32 10.78
CA GLN A 22 -0.30 20.12 11.33
C GLN A 22 -1.41 20.60 10.37
N LEU A 23 -1.22 21.76 9.74
CA LEU A 23 -2.16 22.29 8.76
C LEU A 23 -2.30 21.34 7.56
N LEU A 24 -1.18 20.83 7.04
CA LEU A 24 -1.20 19.88 5.93
C LEU A 24 -1.93 18.58 6.30
N ILE A 25 -1.74 18.09 7.53
CA ILE A 25 -2.43 16.89 8.04
C ILE A 25 -3.94 17.14 8.16
N HIS A 26 -4.35 18.30 8.69
CA HIS A 26 -5.77 18.67 8.77
C HIS A 26 -6.39 18.83 7.37
N LEU A 27 -5.65 19.43 6.43
CA LEU A 27 -6.08 19.54 5.04
C LEU A 27 -6.24 18.15 4.39
N LEU A 28 -5.28 17.25 4.60
CA LEU A 28 -5.35 15.87 4.12
C LEU A 28 -6.58 15.14 4.69
N LEU A 29 -6.86 15.32 5.99
CA LEU A 29 -8.05 14.76 6.63
C LEU A 29 -9.33 15.35 6.03
N GLY A 30 -9.38 16.67 5.81
CA GLY A 30 -10.51 17.34 5.19
C GLY A 30 -10.78 16.83 3.77
N ILE A 31 -9.75 16.71 2.93
CA ILE A 31 -9.84 16.12 1.58
C ILE A 31 -10.35 14.67 1.68
N SER A 32 -9.82 13.89 2.61
CA SER A 32 -10.20 12.48 2.80
C SER A 32 -11.68 12.32 3.15
N VAL A 33 -12.19 13.15 4.06
CA VAL A 33 -13.61 13.14 4.45
C VAL A 33 -14.48 13.62 3.30
N LEU A 34 -14.07 14.68 2.60
CA LEU A 34 -14.79 15.24 1.47
C LEU A 34 -14.91 14.22 0.32
N VAL A 35 -13.81 13.54 -0.04
CA VAL A 35 -13.82 12.48 -1.05
C VAL A 35 -14.67 11.31 -0.58
N GLY A 36 -14.52 10.84 0.67
CA GLY A 36 -15.30 9.72 1.18
C GLY A 36 -16.81 9.97 1.14
N ALA A 37 -17.25 11.15 1.61
CA ALA A 37 -18.65 11.57 1.52
C ALA A 37 -19.10 11.74 0.06
N GLY A 38 -18.28 12.40 -0.76
CA GLY A 38 -18.55 12.64 -2.17
C GLY A 38 -18.74 11.36 -2.98
N VAL A 39 -17.90 10.35 -2.76
CA VAL A 39 -18.01 9.03 -3.38
C VAL A 39 -19.25 8.28 -2.89
N LEU A 40 -19.52 8.31 -1.58
CA LEU A 40 -20.69 7.63 -1.01
C LEU A 40 -22.00 8.16 -1.61
N PHE A 41 -22.18 9.49 -1.61
CA PHE A 41 -23.38 10.12 -2.18
C PHE A 41 -23.37 10.06 -3.71
N GLY A 42 -22.19 10.27 -4.32
CA GLY A 42 -22.00 10.23 -5.76
C GLY A 42 -22.43 8.91 -6.36
N ILE A 43 -21.90 7.79 -5.85
CA ILE A 43 -22.27 6.45 -6.33
C ILE A 43 -23.77 6.20 -6.15
N TYR A 44 -24.34 6.54 -4.98
CA TYR A 44 -25.77 6.37 -4.71
C TYR A 44 -26.64 7.12 -5.73
N PHE A 45 -26.39 8.41 -5.95
CA PHE A 45 -27.18 9.20 -6.90
C PHE A 45 -26.88 8.86 -8.36
N GLY A 46 -25.64 8.46 -8.68
CA GLY A 46 -25.25 8.02 -10.01
C GLY A 46 -25.93 6.70 -10.42
N MET A 47 -26.14 5.78 -9.47
CA MET A 47 -26.83 4.50 -9.71
C MET A 47 -28.36 4.61 -9.62
N SER A 48 -28.90 5.54 -8.83
CA SER A 48 -30.35 5.68 -8.65
C SER A 48 -31.10 6.27 -9.86
N GLY A 49 -30.38 6.69 -10.92
CA GLY A 49 -30.95 7.15 -12.19
C GLY A 49 -31.35 8.63 -12.37
N PRO A 50 -31.32 9.55 -11.38
CA PRO A 50 -31.70 10.95 -11.63
C PRO A 50 -30.60 11.79 -12.32
N MET A 51 -29.40 11.23 -12.53
CA MET A 51 -28.22 11.98 -12.97
C MET A 51 -27.95 11.74 -14.45
N PRO A 52 -27.74 12.79 -15.28
CA PRO A 52 -27.26 12.62 -16.66
C PRO A 52 -25.92 11.88 -16.70
N ASP A 53 -25.66 11.09 -17.75
CA ASP A 53 -24.46 10.23 -17.86
C ASP A 53 -23.14 11.01 -17.68
N THR A 54 -23.05 12.21 -18.26
CA THR A 54 -21.87 13.08 -18.11
C THR A 54 -21.66 13.50 -16.66
N LEU A 55 -22.73 13.85 -15.96
CA LEU A 55 -22.67 14.25 -14.55
C LEU A 55 -22.37 13.04 -13.66
N SER A 56 -22.90 11.86 -13.99
CA SER A 56 -22.61 10.60 -13.31
C SER A 56 -21.14 10.19 -13.48
N TYR A 57 -20.56 10.34 -14.67
CA TYR A 57 -19.13 10.06 -14.88
C TYR A 57 -18.22 10.94 -14.01
N TRP A 58 -18.56 12.22 -13.84
CA TRP A 58 -17.72 13.15 -13.07
C TRP A 58 -17.94 13.06 -11.56
N PHE A 59 -19.19 13.01 -11.09
CA PHE A 59 -19.52 13.11 -9.67
C PHE A 59 -20.22 11.88 -9.11
N GLY A 60 -20.70 10.98 -9.98
CA GLY A 60 -21.41 9.76 -9.65
C GLY A 60 -20.51 8.53 -9.64
N ALA A 61 -20.82 7.58 -10.51
CA ALA A 61 -20.09 6.33 -10.67
C ALA A 61 -19.53 6.14 -12.10
N GLN A 62 -18.30 5.65 -12.21
CA GLN A 62 -17.66 5.32 -13.50
C GLN A 62 -18.05 3.92 -14.03
N GLY A 63 -18.64 3.06 -13.20
CA GLY A 63 -19.09 1.72 -13.60
C GLY A 63 -18.02 0.64 -13.66
N TRP A 64 -16.80 0.92 -13.19
CA TRP A 64 -15.72 -0.06 -13.07
C TRP A 64 -15.56 -0.54 -11.64
N GLU A 65 -15.57 -1.85 -11.44
CA GLU A 65 -15.29 -2.47 -10.14
C GLU A 65 -13.91 -2.03 -9.61
N PHE A 66 -13.87 -1.66 -8.33
CA PHE A 66 -12.73 -1.06 -7.59
C PHE A 66 -12.33 0.36 -8.00
N VAL A 67 -12.89 0.90 -9.08
CA VAL A 67 -12.66 2.27 -9.57
C VAL A 67 -14.01 2.95 -9.83
N GLU A 68 -14.94 2.79 -8.90
CA GLU A 68 -16.31 3.23 -9.06
C GLU A 68 -16.45 4.74 -8.95
N LEU A 69 -15.59 5.40 -8.16
CA LEU A 69 -15.69 6.83 -7.87
C LEU A 69 -15.71 7.69 -9.14
N GLY A 70 -16.60 8.67 -9.21
CA GLY A 70 -16.62 9.67 -10.29
C GLY A 70 -15.27 10.38 -10.49
N ARG A 71 -15.00 10.83 -11.71
CA ARG A 71 -13.69 11.35 -12.13
C ARG A 71 -13.20 12.54 -11.30
N PHE A 72 -14.11 13.41 -10.85
CA PHE A 72 -13.76 14.53 -9.97
C PHE A 72 -13.22 14.03 -8.63
N TRP A 73 -13.94 13.08 -8.00
CA TRP A 73 -13.53 12.47 -6.73
C TRP A 73 -12.23 11.70 -6.87
N HIS A 74 -12.02 11.04 -8.02
CA HIS A 74 -10.77 10.36 -8.34
C HIS A 74 -9.59 11.34 -8.37
N ILE A 75 -9.70 12.44 -9.11
CA ILE A 75 -8.63 13.44 -9.19
C ILE A 75 -8.37 14.08 -7.82
N LEU A 76 -9.42 14.39 -7.05
CA LEU A 76 -9.29 14.94 -5.71
C LEU A 76 -8.62 13.95 -4.74
N MET A 77 -8.92 12.65 -4.86
CA MET A 77 -8.24 11.58 -4.12
C MET A 77 -6.74 11.55 -4.46
N LEU A 78 -6.38 11.60 -5.75
CA LEU A 78 -4.98 11.65 -6.20
C LEU A 78 -4.26 12.89 -5.65
N ALA A 79 -4.91 14.04 -5.66
CA ALA A 79 -4.37 15.27 -5.05
C ALA A 79 -4.15 15.10 -3.53
N GLY A 80 -5.06 14.43 -2.83
CA GLY A 80 -4.88 14.05 -1.43
C GLY A 80 -3.67 13.14 -1.21
N PHE A 81 -3.47 12.15 -2.08
CA PHE A 81 -2.29 11.28 -2.02
C PHE A 81 -0.98 12.02 -2.34
N LEU A 82 -0.97 12.95 -3.29
CA LEU A 82 0.18 13.82 -3.55
C LEU A 82 0.51 14.69 -2.33
N LEU A 83 -0.51 15.27 -1.68
CA LEU A 83 -0.33 16.01 -0.43
C LEU A 83 0.24 15.11 0.68
N TRP A 84 -0.21 13.87 0.76
CA TRP A 84 0.33 12.90 1.71
C TRP A 84 1.80 12.57 1.44
N ILE A 85 2.21 12.40 0.19
CA ILE A 85 3.64 12.24 -0.18
C ILE A 85 4.45 13.48 0.21
N LEU A 86 3.91 14.67 0.00
CA LEU A 86 4.55 15.91 0.42
C LEU A 86 4.75 15.95 1.95
N ILE A 87 3.75 15.53 2.73
CA ILE A 87 3.83 15.43 4.20
C ILE A 87 4.95 14.47 4.61
N ILE A 88 5.00 13.26 4.02
CA ILE A 88 6.05 12.28 4.32
C ILE A 88 7.42 12.83 3.92
N PHE A 89 7.55 13.35 2.71
CA PHE A 89 8.80 13.90 2.20
C PHE A 89 9.37 14.97 3.12
N ARG A 90 8.54 15.90 3.61
CA ARG A 90 8.97 16.94 4.56
C ARG A 90 9.53 16.37 5.86
N GLY A 91 8.98 15.27 6.36
CA GLY A 91 9.45 14.61 7.60
C GLY A 91 10.64 13.67 7.39
N VAL A 92 10.74 13.03 6.23
CA VAL A 92 11.78 12.04 5.94
C VAL A 92 13.04 12.69 5.33
N ARG A 93 12.90 13.78 4.56
CA ARG A 93 14.01 14.45 3.87
C ARG A 93 15.19 14.80 4.78
N PRO A 94 15.02 15.39 5.98
CA PRO A 94 16.15 15.73 6.85
C PRO A 94 16.88 14.51 7.41
N TRP A 95 16.23 13.34 7.37
CA TRP A 95 16.74 12.10 7.93
C TRP A 95 17.50 11.26 6.89
N ILE A 96 17.12 11.33 5.61
CA ILE A 96 17.79 10.58 4.54
C ILE A 96 19.19 11.15 4.28
N THR A 97 20.19 10.27 4.36
CA THR A 97 21.60 10.50 4.04
C THR A 97 22.10 9.34 3.17
N LYS A 98 23.25 9.49 2.50
CA LYS A 98 23.82 8.42 1.65
C LYS A 98 24.02 7.07 2.38
N GLN A 99 24.19 7.11 3.70
CA GLN A 99 24.43 5.92 4.53
C GLN A 99 23.14 5.15 4.89
N ASN A 100 21.96 5.80 4.84
CA ASN A 100 20.69 5.19 5.24
C ASN A 100 19.64 5.17 4.12
N LEU A 101 20.06 5.33 2.86
CA LEU A 101 19.16 5.29 1.68
C LEU A 101 18.36 4.00 1.55
N TRP A 102 18.86 2.89 2.09
CA TRP A 102 18.25 1.55 2.01
C TRP A 102 17.58 1.11 3.32
N SER A 103 17.45 2.04 4.24
CA SER A 103 16.82 1.79 5.52
C SER A 103 15.30 1.66 5.41
N VAL A 104 14.68 1.11 6.44
CA VAL A 104 13.22 0.91 6.47
C VAL A 104 12.42 2.21 6.26
N PRO A 105 12.74 3.36 6.89
CA PRO A 105 12.04 4.61 6.63
C PRO A 105 12.18 5.12 5.19
N ALA A 106 13.33 4.89 4.55
CA ALA A 106 13.54 5.24 3.15
C ALA A 106 12.69 4.34 2.24
N TRP A 107 12.64 3.03 2.50
CA TRP A 107 11.75 2.10 1.81
C TRP A 107 10.28 2.46 1.96
N LEU A 108 9.83 2.88 3.15
CA LEU A 108 8.47 3.38 3.35
C LEU A 108 8.18 4.61 2.51
N PHE A 109 9.14 5.53 2.36
CA PHE A 109 8.99 6.70 1.50
C PHE A 109 8.92 6.32 0.02
N TYR A 110 9.85 5.48 -0.47
CA TYR A 110 9.85 5.04 -1.87
C TYR A 110 8.60 4.22 -2.21
N GLY A 111 8.21 3.29 -1.34
CA GLY A 111 7.00 2.49 -1.46
C GLY A 111 5.73 3.35 -1.46
N SER A 112 5.68 4.39 -0.63
CA SER A 112 4.59 5.37 -0.67
C SER A 112 4.53 6.09 -2.01
N GLY A 113 5.68 6.53 -2.54
CA GLY A 113 5.77 7.21 -3.83
C GLY A 113 5.30 6.34 -4.99
N ILE A 114 5.78 5.08 -5.06
CA ILE A 114 5.39 4.15 -6.12
C ILE A 114 3.91 3.75 -6.01
N MET A 115 3.38 3.63 -4.78
CA MET A 115 1.94 3.42 -4.54
C MET A 115 1.11 4.53 -5.15
N VAL A 116 1.49 5.79 -4.90
CA VAL A 116 0.77 6.93 -5.46
C VAL A 116 0.92 6.99 -6.98
N LEU A 117 2.10 6.68 -7.52
CA LEU A 117 2.31 6.57 -8.97
C LEU A 117 1.33 5.58 -9.62
N PHE A 118 1.17 4.39 -9.06
CA PHE A 118 0.26 3.38 -9.62
C PHE A 118 -1.21 3.79 -9.57
N LEU A 119 -1.63 4.59 -8.58
CA LEU A 119 -2.99 5.14 -8.55
C LEU A 119 -3.28 6.05 -9.76
N PHE A 120 -2.29 6.72 -10.34
CA PHE A 120 -2.50 7.54 -11.54
C PHE A 120 -2.89 6.73 -12.78
N PHE A 121 -2.58 5.43 -12.82
CA PHE A 121 -3.03 4.56 -13.92
C PHE A 121 -4.56 4.48 -14.01
N GLY A 122 -5.28 4.76 -12.92
CA GLY A 122 -6.74 4.77 -12.90
C GLY A 122 -7.35 5.91 -13.72
N LEU A 123 -6.54 6.89 -14.15
CA LEU A 123 -6.95 7.91 -15.10
C LEU A 123 -7.01 7.41 -16.55
N GLY A 124 -6.32 6.31 -16.87
CA GLY A 124 -6.30 5.72 -18.22
C GLY A 124 -7.55 4.93 -18.56
N ALA A 125 -8.30 4.43 -17.56
CA ALA A 125 -9.57 3.75 -17.79
C ALA A 125 -10.66 4.78 -18.10
N THR A 126 -11.09 4.89 -19.36
CA THR A 126 -12.12 5.84 -19.80
C THR A 126 -13.32 5.11 -20.44
N PRO A 127 -14.49 5.76 -20.51
CA PRO A 127 -15.68 5.15 -21.12
C PRO A 127 -15.62 5.03 -22.65
N GLU A 128 -14.78 5.84 -23.32
CA GLU A 128 -14.71 5.93 -24.79
C GLU A 128 -13.76 4.90 -25.40
N GLU A 129 -12.84 4.37 -24.60
CA GLU A 129 -11.81 3.43 -25.02
C GLU A 129 -12.35 1.99 -25.15
N ASN A 130 -11.60 1.15 -25.86
CA ASN A 130 -11.91 -0.27 -25.94
C ASN A 130 -11.93 -0.92 -24.54
N PHE A 131 -12.93 -1.78 -24.29
CA PHE A 131 -13.08 -2.49 -23.00
C PHE A 131 -11.76 -3.15 -22.53
N ALA A 132 -11.04 -3.85 -23.40
CA ALA A 132 -9.81 -4.54 -23.03
C ALA A 132 -8.64 -3.59 -22.71
N LEU A 133 -8.70 -2.34 -23.16
CA LEU A 133 -7.73 -1.30 -22.81
C LEU A 133 -8.12 -0.61 -21.49
N SER A 134 -9.40 -0.29 -21.29
CA SER A 134 -9.90 0.25 -20.02
C SER A 134 -9.74 -0.75 -18.88
N ASP A 135 -9.99 -2.04 -19.12
CA ASP A 135 -9.77 -3.10 -18.14
C ASP A 135 -8.28 -3.31 -17.85
N TYR A 136 -7.40 -3.13 -18.85
CA TYR A 136 -5.95 -3.11 -18.63
C TYR A 136 -5.57 -2.00 -17.64
N TRP A 137 -6.02 -0.76 -17.85
CA TRP A 137 -5.74 0.35 -16.93
C TRP A 137 -6.36 0.16 -15.55
N ARG A 138 -7.55 -0.45 -15.49
CA ARG A 138 -8.18 -0.83 -14.23
C ARG A 138 -7.30 -1.78 -13.43
N TRP A 139 -6.82 -2.87 -14.02
CA TRP A 139 -5.91 -3.79 -13.33
C TRP A 139 -4.54 -3.20 -13.07
N MET A 140 -4.01 -2.35 -13.95
CA MET A 140 -2.78 -1.59 -13.66
C MET A 140 -2.96 -0.74 -12.41
N THR A 141 -4.17 -0.26 -12.13
CA THR A 141 -4.49 0.39 -10.86
C THR A 141 -4.65 -0.64 -9.76
N VAL A 142 -5.62 -1.55 -9.84
CA VAL A 142 -6.00 -2.46 -8.75
C VAL A 142 -4.87 -3.39 -8.35
N HIS A 143 -4.27 -4.12 -9.29
CA HIS A 143 -3.22 -5.09 -9.00
C HIS A 143 -1.92 -4.41 -8.56
N MET A 144 -1.46 -3.40 -9.31
CA MET A 144 -0.19 -2.71 -8.94
C MET A 144 -0.34 -1.90 -7.66
N TRP A 145 -1.49 -1.25 -7.44
CA TRP A 145 -1.72 -0.51 -6.21
C TRP A 145 -1.97 -1.44 -5.03
N VAL A 146 -2.99 -2.30 -5.07
CA VAL A 146 -3.40 -3.07 -3.91
C VAL A 146 -2.40 -4.18 -3.59
N GLU A 147 -2.12 -5.05 -4.55
CA GLU A 147 -1.31 -6.25 -4.34
C GLU A 147 0.16 -5.88 -4.15
N VAL A 148 0.76 -5.15 -5.09
CA VAL A 148 2.20 -4.86 -5.05
C VAL A 148 2.57 -3.90 -3.92
N THR A 149 1.79 -2.85 -3.70
CA THR A 149 2.24 -1.80 -2.77
C THR A 149 1.85 -2.08 -1.33
N PHE A 150 0.67 -2.63 -1.03
CA PHE A 150 0.32 -2.91 0.37
C PHE A 150 1.14 -4.05 0.96
N GLU A 151 1.54 -5.05 0.18
CA GLU A 151 2.41 -6.12 0.67
C GLU A 151 3.82 -5.61 0.98
N VAL A 152 4.41 -4.81 0.09
CA VAL A 152 5.69 -4.13 0.34
C VAL A 152 5.59 -3.23 1.57
N PHE A 153 4.51 -2.45 1.67
CA PHE A 153 4.30 -1.51 2.75
C PHE A 153 4.12 -2.21 4.11
N THR A 154 3.32 -3.28 4.14
CA THR A 154 3.11 -4.12 5.33
C THR A 154 4.42 -4.78 5.74
N THR A 155 5.19 -5.32 4.80
CA THR A 155 6.50 -5.95 5.07
C THR A 155 7.47 -4.95 5.69
N CYS A 156 7.52 -3.72 5.19
CA CYS A 156 8.36 -2.66 5.76
C CYS A 156 7.93 -2.28 7.19
N ILE A 157 6.63 -2.11 7.43
CA ILE A 157 6.11 -1.74 8.76
C ILE A 157 6.32 -2.87 9.77
N VAL A 158 6.00 -4.11 9.40
CA VAL A 158 6.23 -5.28 10.25
C VAL A 158 7.71 -5.42 10.56
N GLY A 159 8.58 -5.37 9.56
CA GLY A 159 10.03 -5.41 9.75
C GLY A 159 10.53 -4.30 10.70
N TYR A 160 10.03 -3.07 10.54
CA TYR A 160 10.34 -1.97 11.46
C TYR A 160 9.90 -2.26 12.90
N LEU A 161 8.65 -2.69 13.10
CA LEU A 161 8.11 -2.99 14.43
C LEU A 161 8.91 -4.11 15.12
N LEU A 162 9.35 -5.11 14.37
CA LEU A 162 10.17 -6.20 14.90
C LEU A 162 11.56 -5.74 15.34
N VAL A 163 12.16 -4.79 14.61
CA VAL A 163 13.42 -4.14 15.02
C VAL A 163 13.21 -3.32 16.29
N GLN A 164 12.12 -2.55 16.38
CA GLN A 164 11.81 -1.74 17.57
C GLN A 164 11.54 -2.59 18.82
N MET A 165 10.95 -3.78 18.66
CA MET A 165 10.76 -4.73 19.77
C MET A 165 12.03 -5.52 20.12
N GLY A 166 13.15 -5.29 19.43
CA GLY A 166 14.40 -6.03 19.64
C GLY A 166 14.33 -7.51 19.26
N LEU A 167 13.34 -7.89 18.44
CA LEU A 167 13.16 -9.27 17.96
C LEU A 167 14.04 -9.58 16.75
N LEU A 168 14.32 -8.57 15.93
CA LEU A 168 15.22 -8.63 14.78
C LEU A 168 16.30 -7.56 14.89
N ASN A 169 17.50 -7.87 14.38
CA ASN A 169 18.51 -6.84 14.19
C ASN A 169 18.18 -6.02 12.92
N ARG A 170 18.67 -4.78 12.87
CA ARG A 170 18.39 -3.85 11.78
C ARG A 170 18.86 -4.36 10.42
N ALA A 171 20.08 -4.89 10.33
CA ALA A 171 20.68 -5.33 9.07
C ALA A 171 19.93 -6.52 8.44
N SER A 172 19.46 -7.46 9.26
CA SER A 172 18.62 -8.58 8.85
C SER A 172 17.27 -8.10 8.33
N ALA A 173 16.61 -7.18 9.05
CA ALA A 173 15.33 -6.64 8.60
C ALA A 173 15.46 -5.89 7.26
N GLU A 174 16.49 -5.05 7.09
CA GLU A 174 16.74 -4.32 5.85
C GLU A 174 17.01 -5.28 4.67
N ARG A 175 17.76 -6.37 4.87
CA ARG A 175 18.01 -7.39 3.83
C ARG A 175 16.75 -8.18 3.46
N VAL A 176 15.96 -8.59 4.44
CA VAL A 176 14.70 -9.34 4.21
C VAL A 176 13.70 -8.46 3.47
N ILE A 177 13.54 -7.20 3.90
CA ILE A 177 12.69 -6.22 3.20
C ILE A 177 13.17 -6.04 1.76
N PHE A 178 14.47 -5.83 1.54
CA PHE A 178 15.02 -5.67 0.20
C PHE A 178 14.68 -6.87 -0.69
N LEU A 179 14.95 -8.09 -0.22
CA LEU A 179 14.67 -9.32 -0.98
C LEU A 179 13.18 -9.47 -1.26
N ALA A 180 12.33 -9.27 -0.26
CA ALA A 180 10.88 -9.35 -0.41
C ALA A 180 10.38 -8.34 -1.45
N VAL A 181 10.80 -7.09 -1.36
CA VAL A 181 10.42 -6.03 -2.33
C VAL A 181 10.85 -6.39 -3.74
N MET A 182 12.07 -6.89 -3.94
CA MET A 182 12.54 -7.28 -5.27
C MET A 182 11.76 -8.47 -5.82
N LEU A 183 11.50 -9.50 -5.00
CA LEU A 183 10.73 -10.66 -5.42
C LEU A 183 9.31 -10.23 -5.81
N PHE A 184 8.61 -9.49 -4.95
CA PHE A 184 7.26 -8.99 -5.24
C PHE A 184 7.21 -8.10 -6.47
N LEU A 185 8.17 -7.18 -6.64
CA LEU A 185 8.18 -6.31 -7.81
C LEU A 185 8.36 -7.11 -9.11
N VAL A 186 9.24 -8.12 -9.13
CA VAL A 186 9.46 -8.95 -10.31
C VAL A 186 8.24 -9.84 -10.59
N THR A 187 7.72 -10.53 -9.58
CA THR A 187 6.64 -11.50 -9.75
C THR A 187 5.31 -10.82 -10.02
N ALA A 188 5.00 -9.73 -9.33
CA ALA A 188 3.70 -9.08 -9.44
C ALA A 188 3.59 -8.13 -10.64
N VAL A 189 4.66 -7.42 -11.03
CA VAL A 189 4.61 -6.56 -12.23
C VAL A 189 4.35 -7.38 -13.49
N VAL A 190 4.92 -8.58 -13.61
CA VAL A 190 4.63 -9.47 -14.73
C VAL A 190 3.35 -10.28 -14.48
N GLY A 191 3.13 -10.68 -13.23
CA GLY A 191 2.02 -11.49 -12.77
C GLY A 191 0.64 -10.84 -12.92
N ILE A 192 0.55 -9.52 -13.03
CA ILE A 192 -0.69 -8.79 -13.38
C ILE A 192 -1.41 -9.40 -14.58
N SER A 193 -0.64 -10.01 -15.49
CA SER A 193 -1.14 -10.67 -16.69
C SER A 193 -2.16 -11.79 -16.42
N HIS A 194 -2.24 -12.31 -15.19
CA HIS A 194 -3.30 -13.26 -14.81
C HIS A 194 -4.72 -12.66 -14.92
N ASN A 195 -4.83 -11.34 -14.84
CA ASN A 195 -6.10 -10.64 -15.00
C ASN A 195 -6.50 -10.52 -16.47
N PHE A 196 -5.59 -10.84 -17.39
CA PHE A 196 -5.77 -10.64 -18.82
C PHE A 196 -6.05 -11.92 -19.59
N TYR A 197 -6.22 -13.07 -18.90
CA TYR A 197 -6.38 -14.38 -19.54
C TYR A 197 -7.54 -14.44 -20.53
N TRP A 198 -8.63 -13.77 -20.20
CA TRP A 198 -9.91 -13.94 -20.90
C TRP A 198 -10.41 -12.66 -21.58
N ILE A 199 -9.56 -11.62 -21.68
CA ILE A 199 -9.90 -10.32 -22.29
C ILE A 199 -9.25 -10.12 -23.67
N GLY A 200 -8.95 -11.22 -24.37
CA GLY A 200 -8.50 -11.18 -25.77
C GLY A 200 -7.03 -10.80 -25.99
N LYS A 201 -6.14 -11.04 -25.03
CA LYS A 201 -4.69 -10.82 -25.21
C LYS A 201 -3.97 -12.04 -25.82
N PRO A 202 -2.79 -11.86 -26.44
CA PRO A 202 -2.03 -12.96 -27.05
C PRO A 202 -1.64 -14.04 -26.03
N THR A 203 -1.53 -15.29 -26.49
CA THR A 203 -1.19 -16.47 -25.67
C THR A 203 0.10 -16.30 -24.87
N GLY A 204 1.07 -15.53 -25.37
CA GLY A 204 2.31 -15.23 -24.65
C GLY A 204 2.08 -14.49 -23.32
N ILE A 205 1.08 -13.60 -23.25
CA ILE A 205 0.71 -12.87 -22.03
C ILE A 205 0.08 -13.83 -21.01
N ILE A 206 -0.72 -14.79 -21.49
CA ILE A 206 -1.29 -15.85 -20.64
C ILE A 206 -0.17 -16.67 -20.00
N ALA A 207 0.79 -17.14 -20.81
CA ALA A 207 1.92 -17.93 -20.31
C ALA A 207 2.73 -17.17 -19.25
N LEU A 208 3.06 -15.90 -19.50
CA LEU A 208 3.77 -15.06 -18.54
C LEU A 208 2.95 -14.85 -17.25
N GLY A 209 1.66 -14.54 -17.39
CA GLY A 209 0.75 -14.38 -16.26
C GLY A 209 0.72 -15.62 -15.38
N SER A 210 0.62 -16.82 -15.98
CA SER A 210 0.56 -18.08 -15.23
C SER A 210 1.84 -18.36 -14.44
N VAL A 211 2.99 -18.18 -15.07
CA VAL A 211 4.28 -18.44 -14.41
C VAL A 211 4.51 -17.43 -13.29
N PHE A 212 4.42 -16.13 -13.60
CA PHE A 212 4.81 -15.09 -12.64
C PHE A 212 3.80 -14.88 -11.52
N SER A 213 2.49 -15.08 -11.76
CA SER A 213 1.49 -15.09 -10.68
C SER A 213 1.70 -16.25 -9.71
N THR A 214 2.03 -17.44 -10.21
CA THR A 214 2.33 -18.59 -9.35
C THR A 214 3.57 -18.31 -8.48
N LEU A 215 4.58 -17.65 -9.04
CA LEU A 215 5.77 -17.26 -8.27
C LEU A 215 5.50 -16.24 -7.17
N GLN A 216 4.36 -15.51 -7.21
CA GLN A 216 3.98 -14.60 -6.13
C GLN A 216 3.73 -15.33 -4.81
N VAL A 217 3.43 -16.63 -4.83
CA VAL A 217 3.28 -17.45 -3.62
C VAL A 217 4.60 -17.60 -2.85
N LEU A 218 5.75 -17.52 -3.53
CA LEU A 218 7.06 -17.74 -2.89
C LEU A 218 7.36 -16.69 -1.80
N PRO A 219 7.27 -15.37 -2.06
CA PRO A 219 7.32 -14.36 -1.01
C PRO A 219 6.37 -14.62 0.17
N LEU A 220 5.12 -15.02 -0.08
CA LEU A 220 4.10 -15.24 0.96
C LEU A 220 4.50 -16.39 1.90
N LEU A 221 5.04 -17.47 1.34
CA LEU A 221 5.60 -18.57 2.11
C LEU A 221 6.78 -18.14 2.97
N LEU A 222 7.67 -17.29 2.45
CA LEU A 222 8.82 -16.77 3.21
C LEU A 222 8.38 -15.90 4.40
N ILE A 223 7.41 -15.01 4.22
CA ILE A 223 6.87 -14.19 5.32
C ILE A 223 6.21 -15.09 6.37
N THR A 224 5.51 -16.15 5.95
CA THR A 224 4.90 -17.11 6.89
C THR A 224 5.96 -17.89 7.69
N LEU A 225 7.04 -18.33 7.06
CA LEU A 225 8.16 -18.97 7.76
C LEU A 225 8.79 -18.03 8.79
N ASP A 226 8.91 -16.75 8.47
CA ASP A 226 9.36 -15.74 9.42
C ASP A 226 8.32 -15.50 10.53
N ALA A 227 7.02 -15.50 10.23
CA ALA A 227 5.95 -15.42 11.23
C ALA A 227 5.96 -16.61 12.20
N TRP A 228 6.25 -17.82 11.70
CA TRP A 228 6.48 -18.99 12.55
C TRP A 228 7.66 -18.77 13.51
N ARG A 229 8.77 -18.20 13.02
CA ARG A 229 9.90 -17.81 13.88
C ARG A 229 9.51 -16.73 14.90
N LEU A 230 8.61 -15.81 14.55
CA LEU A 230 8.08 -14.80 15.47
C LEU A 230 7.23 -15.41 16.60
N ARG A 231 6.55 -16.54 16.37
CA ARG A 231 5.86 -17.30 17.44
C ARG A 231 6.85 -17.71 18.54
N MET A 232 8.06 -18.14 18.16
CA MET A 232 9.15 -18.43 19.10
C MET A 232 9.66 -17.17 19.81
N GLY A 233 9.51 -15.99 19.18
CA GLY A 233 9.81 -14.68 19.74
C GLY A 233 9.02 -14.31 21.01
N ARG A 234 7.88 -14.96 21.29
CA ARG A 234 7.10 -14.72 22.53
C ARG A 234 7.90 -15.01 23.79
N VAL A 235 8.68 -16.09 23.79
CA VAL A 235 9.53 -16.47 24.93
C VAL A 235 10.63 -15.42 25.10
N ARG A 236 11.21 -14.94 24.00
CA ARG A 236 12.27 -13.93 24.01
C ARG A 236 11.76 -12.56 24.46
N ALA A 237 10.60 -12.12 23.97
CA ALA A 237 9.97 -10.85 24.37
C ALA A 237 9.64 -10.83 25.87
N ARG A 238 9.09 -11.92 26.41
CA ARG A 238 8.82 -12.06 27.85
C ARG A 238 10.10 -12.05 28.68
N ARG A 239 11.17 -12.69 28.20
CA ARG A 239 12.50 -12.60 28.83
C ARG A 239 13.08 -11.18 28.77
N SER A 240 12.90 -10.45 27.66
CA SER A 240 13.33 -9.05 27.55
C SER A 240 12.55 -8.14 28.49
N GLN A 241 11.25 -8.41 28.69
CA GLN A 241 10.44 -7.70 29.67
C GLN A 241 10.89 -8.00 31.11
N SER A 242 11.10 -9.27 31.46
CA SER A 242 11.59 -9.65 32.79
C SER A 242 13.00 -9.11 33.06
N ALA A 243 13.82 -8.93 32.03
CA ALA A 243 15.15 -8.31 32.11
C ALA A 243 15.13 -6.77 32.08
N GLY A 244 13.96 -6.12 32.11
CA GLY A 244 13.81 -4.67 32.09
C GLY A 244 14.17 -3.99 30.75
N LYS A 245 14.51 -4.76 29.71
CA LYS A 245 14.87 -4.25 28.37
C LYS A 245 13.65 -3.80 27.56
N GLN A 246 12.45 -4.21 27.95
CA GLN A 246 11.21 -3.89 27.25
C GLN A 246 10.10 -3.57 28.25
N LYS A 247 9.46 -2.41 28.09
CA LYS A 247 8.40 -1.93 29.00
C LYS A 247 7.04 -2.60 28.74
N PHE A 248 6.74 -2.90 27.46
CA PHE A 248 5.46 -3.46 27.03
C PHE A 248 5.64 -4.56 25.99
N VAL A 249 4.91 -5.67 26.16
CA VAL A 249 4.81 -6.73 25.14
C VAL A 249 3.53 -6.49 24.32
N MET A 250 3.68 -6.24 23.02
CA MET A 250 2.57 -5.94 22.12
C MET A 250 1.87 -7.23 21.65
N ASP A 251 1.30 -8.00 22.59
CA ASP A 251 0.69 -9.31 22.30
C ASP A 251 -0.43 -9.22 21.26
N GLY A 252 -1.26 -8.15 21.29
CA GLY A 252 -2.31 -7.91 20.29
C GLY A 252 -1.77 -7.71 18.88
N VAL A 253 -0.79 -6.81 18.71
CA VAL A 253 -0.13 -6.55 17.41
C VAL A 253 0.47 -7.83 16.86
N ARG A 254 1.12 -8.64 17.70
CA ARG A 254 1.66 -9.94 17.28
C ARG A 254 0.55 -10.88 16.79
N SER A 255 -0.57 -10.99 17.51
CA SER A 255 -1.68 -11.85 17.08
C SER A 255 -2.25 -11.43 15.73
N TYR A 256 -2.38 -10.12 15.48
CA TYR A 256 -2.77 -9.61 14.17
C TYR A 256 -1.74 -9.94 13.08
N ILE A 257 -0.44 -9.78 13.36
CA ILE A 257 0.62 -10.17 12.40
C ILE A 257 0.54 -11.66 12.07
N LEU A 258 0.34 -12.53 13.07
CA LEU A 258 0.19 -13.97 12.84
C LEU A 258 -1.07 -14.29 12.02
N ALA A 259 -2.19 -13.61 12.29
CA ALA A 259 -3.42 -13.78 11.53
C ALA A 259 -3.26 -13.32 10.08
N VAL A 260 -2.63 -12.17 9.84
CA VAL A 260 -2.31 -11.69 8.47
C VAL A 260 -1.49 -12.72 7.72
N ASN A 261 -0.45 -13.29 8.34
CA ASN A 261 0.35 -14.33 7.71
C ASN A 261 -0.43 -15.60 7.39
N PHE A 262 -1.33 -16.02 8.29
CA PHE A 262 -2.18 -17.19 8.06
C PHE A 262 -3.11 -17.00 6.87
N TRP A 263 -3.70 -15.81 6.71
CA TRP A 263 -4.60 -15.49 5.60
C TRP A 263 -3.87 -15.14 4.29
N ASN A 264 -2.55 -14.92 4.33
CA ASN A 264 -1.75 -14.62 3.15
C ASN A 264 -1.27 -15.87 2.39
N ILE A 265 -1.59 -17.07 2.87
CA ILE A 265 -1.36 -18.35 2.17
C ILE A 265 -2.71 -18.92 1.75
#